data_AF-A0A243W6J3-F1
#
_entry.id   AF-A0A243W6J3-F1
#
_cell.length_a   1.000
_cell.length_b   1.000
_cell.length_c   1.000
_cell.angle_alpha   90.00
_cell.angle_beta   90.00
_cell.angle_gamma   90.00
#
_symmetry.space_group_name_H-M   'P 1'
#
loop_
_entity.id
_entity.type
_entity.pdbx_description
1 polymer ?
#
loop_
_entity_poly.entity_id
_entity_poly.type
_entity_poly.pdbx_seq_one_letter_code
_entity_poly.pdbx_strand_id
1 'polypeptide(L)'
;MQYIPFAHPTLVALSAYLRHLDLSLDRSRWGAWQDYVAYAQTQVEPAVIAHFLQAKYPAVAQVPATERLPDHLSSKQRLFHLVGTITQRNNSLTCVEVAYLWRALETYRVYLEKAPSTYSIALEKLRLQLAHFCYRILEPKLSPRERRHTMRIEHYLSAHHLETLPLHPFVACLQERAS
;
A
#
# COMPACT_ATOMS: atom_id res chain seq x y z
N MET A 1 -18.31 -9.18 -9.55
CA MET A 1 -16.92 -8.79 -9.17
C MET A 1 -16.00 -9.95 -9.46
N GLN A 2 -15.04 -9.75 -10.36
CA GLN A 2 -14.00 -10.75 -10.64
C GLN A 2 -12.94 -10.70 -9.53
N TYR A 3 -12.59 -11.86 -8.99
CA TYR A 3 -11.54 -12.02 -7.98
C TYR A 3 -10.25 -12.50 -8.64
N ILE A 4 -9.14 -11.96 -8.17
CA ILE A 4 -7.79 -12.21 -8.59
C ILE A 4 -7.05 -12.87 -7.42
N PRO A 5 -6.56 -14.11 -7.57
CA PRO A 5 -5.76 -14.74 -6.53
C PRO A 5 -4.36 -14.12 -6.46
N PHE A 6 -3.89 -13.86 -5.24
CA PHE A 6 -2.52 -13.45 -4.96
C PHE A 6 -1.78 -14.54 -4.20
N ALA A 7 -0.48 -14.68 -4.48
CA ALA A 7 0.40 -15.43 -3.59
C ALA A 7 0.45 -14.73 -2.24
N HIS A 8 0.37 -15.49 -1.14
CA HIS A 8 0.33 -14.90 0.20
C HIS A 8 1.51 -13.95 0.49
N PRO A 9 2.78 -14.30 0.14
CA PRO A 9 3.90 -13.37 0.31
C PRO A 9 3.73 -12.04 -0.42
N THR A 10 3.04 -12.04 -1.58
CA THR A 10 2.73 -10.80 -2.33
C THR A 10 1.81 -9.89 -1.52
N LEU A 11 0.83 -10.43 -0.80
CA LEU A 11 -0.05 -9.63 0.06
C LEU A 11 0.69 -9.03 1.25
N VAL A 12 1.62 -9.79 1.84
CA VAL A 12 2.49 -9.30 2.92
C VAL A 12 3.40 -8.18 2.41
N ALA A 13 4.01 -8.36 1.23
CA ALA A 13 4.86 -7.36 0.60
C ALA A 13 4.10 -6.07 0.27
N LEU A 14 2.90 -6.18 -0.33
CA LEU A 14 2.03 -5.02 -0.59
C LEU A 14 1.64 -4.32 0.71
N SER A 15 1.30 -5.06 1.77
CA SER A 15 0.97 -4.47 3.07
C SER A 15 2.16 -3.71 3.67
N ALA A 16 3.37 -4.26 3.63
CA ALA A 16 4.58 -3.59 4.10
C ALA A 16 4.87 -2.31 3.31
N TYR A 17 4.75 -2.38 1.98
CA TYR A 17 4.96 -1.23 1.10
C TYR A 17 3.96 -0.10 1.37
N LEU A 18 2.67 -0.41 1.46
CA LEU A 18 1.65 0.61 1.76
C LEU A 18 1.77 1.18 3.17
N ARG A 19 2.20 0.37 4.14
CA ARG A 19 2.48 0.84 5.49
C ARG A 19 3.66 1.82 5.52
N HIS A 20 4.72 1.51 4.77
CA HIS A 20 5.85 2.41 4.58
C HIS A 20 5.41 3.73 3.97
N LEU A 21 4.59 3.71 2.91
CA LEU A 21 4.07 4.93 2.28
C LEU A 21 3.20 5.76 3.22
N ASP A 22 2.23 5.14 3.90
CA ASP A 22 1.35 5.83 4.86
C ASP A 22 2.15 6.57 5.94
N LEU A 23 3.06 5.85 6.60
CA LEU A 23 3.89 6.40 7.66
C LEU A 23 4.84 7.48 7.16
N SER A 24 5.50 7.25 6.02
CA SER A 24 6.47 8.22 5.48
C SER A 24 5.78 9.50 5.02
N LEU A 25 4.60 9.39 4.39
CA LEU A 25 3.80 10.55 3.99
C LEU A 25 3.27 11.33 5.21
N ASP A 26 2.82 10.64 6.27
CA ASP A 26 2.41 11.34 7.50
C ASP A 26 3.58 12.11 8.13
N ARG A 27 4.78 11.50 8.13
CA ARG A 27 6.01 12.12 8.63
C ARG A 27 6.52 13.27 7.77
N SER A 28 6.27 13.23 6.45
CA SER A 28 6.70 14.28 5.53
C SER A 28 6.10 15.66 5.83
N ARG A 29 5.02 15.73 6.61
CA ARG A 29 4.41 16.99 7.07
C ARG A 29 5.26 17.77 8.08
N TRP A 30 6.19 17.10 8.75
CA TRP A 30 6.99 17.66 9.85
C TRP A 30 8.37 18.15 9.39
N GLY A 31 8.67 18.05 8.09
CA GLY A 31 9.93 18.50 7.49
C GLY A 31 9.70 19.17 6.14
N ALA A 32 10.77 19.50 5.42
CA ALA A 32 10.66 19.99 4.06
C ALA A 32 10.23 18.83 3.13
N TRP A 33 9.32 19.13 2.19
CA TRP A 33 8.85 18.12 1.24
C TRP A 33 10.00 17.59 0.35
N GLN A 34 10.96 18.45 0.02
CA GLN A 34 12.12 18.09 -0.78
C GLN A 34 12.98 17.01 -0.10
N ASP A 35 13.12 17.07 1.23
CA ASP A 35 13.85 16.07 2.00
C ASP A 35 13.14 14.71 1.93
N TYR A 36 11.81 14.73 1.98
CA TYR A 36 11.01 13.52 1.77
C TYR A 36 11.14 12.97 0.34
N VAL A 37 11.12 13.81 -0.69
CA VAL A 37 11.31 13.36 -2.09
C VAL A 37 12.68 12.71 -2.25
N ALA A 38 13.74 13.33 -1.71
CA ALA A 38 15.09 12.77 -1.74
C ALA A 38 15.15 11.42 -1.00
N TYR A 39 14.51 11.31 0.17
CA TYR A 39 14.37 10.03 0.86
C TYR A 39 13.64 9.00 0.02
N ALA A 40 12.48 9.33 -0.54
CA ALA A 40 11.64 8.41 -1.30
C ALA A 40 12.34 7.86 -2.55
N GLN A 41 13.22 8.65 -3.18
CA GLN A 41 14.05 8.22 -4.32
C GLN A 41 15.08 7.14 -3.95
N THR A 42 15.45 7.01 -2.68
CA THR A 42 16.34 5.93 -2.20
C THR A 42 15.60 4.65 -1.85
N GLN A 43 14.27 4.72 -1.79
CA GLN A 43 13.41 3.58 -1.48
C GLN A 43 12.89 2.93 -2.76
N VAL A 44 12.07 1.89 -2.62
CA VAL A 44 11.49 1.22 -3.79
C VAL A 44 10.50 2.15 -4.49
N GLU A 45 10.74 2.39 -5.78
CA GLU A 45 9.91 3.29 -6.58
C GLU A 45 8.46 2.79 -6.70
N PRO A 46 7.47 3.69 -6.60
CA PRO A 46 6.06 3.36 -6.83
C PRO A 46 5.80 2.72 -8.19
N ALA A 47 6.55 3.14 -9.22
CA ALA A 47 6.47 2.62 -10.58
C ALA A 47 6.72 1.11 -10.62
N VAL A 48 7.67 0.59 -9.83
CA VAL A 48 8.00 -0.84 -9.77
C VAL A 48 6.78 -1.64 -9.32
N ILE A 49 6.09 -1.18 -8.27
CA ILE A 49 4.91 -1.86 -7.74
C ILE A 49 3.71 -1.69 -8.68
N ALA A 50 3.53 -0.50 -9.26
CA ALA A 50 2.47 -0.25 -10.23
C ALA A 50 2.61 -1.12 -11.49
N HIS A 51 3.82 -1.20 -12.05
CA HIS A 51 4.13 -2.07 -13.19
C HIS A 51 3.94 -3.55 -12.85
N PHE A 52 4.37 -4.00 -11.67
CA PHE A 52 4.10 -5.37 -11.22
C PHE A 52 2.59 -5.69 -11.26
N LEU A 53 1.75 -4.80 -10.72
CA LEU A 53 0.30 -4.99 -10.70
C LEU A 53 -0.28 -5.01 -12.12
N GLN A 54 0.15 -4.10 -12.99
CA GLN A 54 -0.33 -3.99 -14.37
C GLN A 54 0.10 -5.19 -15.22
N ALA A 55 1.37 -5.59 -15.16
CA ALA A 55 1.91 -6.70 -15.94
C ALA A 55 1.28 -8.04 -15.55
N LYS A 56 1.10 -8.26 -14.26
CA LYS A 56 0.53 -9.51 -13.75
C LYS A 56 -0.98 -9.59 -13.93
N TYR A 57 -1.67 -8.45 -13.97
CA TYR A 57 -3.13 -8.38 -14.01
C TYR A 57 -3.60 -7.32 -15.02
N PRO A 58 -3.46 -7.56 -16.33
CA PRO A 58 -3.74 -6.55 -17.36
C PRO A 58 -5.20 -6.06 -17.39
N ALA A 59 -6.15 -6.89 -16.94
CA ALA A 59 -7.56 -6.53 -16.79
C ALA A 59 -7.79 -5.31 -15.87
N VAL A 60 -6.83 -5.00 -15.00
CA VAL A 60 -6.84 -3.87 -14.08
C VAL A 60 -6.88 -2.52 -14.82
N ALA A 61 -6.19 -2.42 -15.97
CA ALA A 61 -6.16 -1.19 -16.76
C ALA A 61 -7.50 -0.89 -17.47
N GLN A 62 -8.37 -1.90 -17.60
CA GLN A 62 -9.67 -1.78 -18.28
C GLN A 62 -10.81 -1.37 -17.33
N VAL A 63 -10.56 -1.41 -16.01
CA VAL A 63 -11.53 -0.95 -15.01
C VAL A 63 -11.76 0.56 -15.22
N PRO A 64 -13.00 1.07 -15.25
CA PRO A 64 -13.27 2.50 -15.36
C PRO A 64 -12.75 3.30 -14.16
N ALA A 65 -12.29 4.53 -14.38
CA ALA A 65 -11.82 5.42 -13.31
C ALA A 65 -12.95 5.84 -12.33
N THR A 66 -14.20 5.79 -12.78
CA THR A 66 -15.39 6.11 -12.00
C THR A 66 -15.77 5.02 -11.00
N GLU A 67 -15.21 3.82 -11.15
CA GLU A 67 -15.48 2.71 -10.25
C GLU A 67 -14.81 2.97 -8.89
N ARG A 68 -15.63 3.06 -7.85
CA ARG A 68 -15.17 3.30 -6.47
C ARG A 68 -14.83 1.96 -5.81
N LEU A 69 -13.89 1.99 -4.87
CA LEU A 69 -13.76 0.89 -3.93
C LEU A 69 -15.15 0.61 -3.33
N PRO A 70 -15.64 -0.64 -3.37
CA PRO A 70 -16.80 -1.02 -2.61
C PRO A 70 -16.62 -0.56 -1.16
N ASP A 71 -17.70 -0.14 -0.48
CA ASP A 71 -17.61 0.10 0.97
C ASP A 71 -17.39 -1.24 1.67
N HIS A 72 -16.12 -1.64 1.79
CA HIS A 72 -15.73 -2.87 2.44
C HIS A 72 -15.92 -2.63 3.95
N LEU A 73 -17.10 -3.04 4.43
CA LEU A 73 -17.48 -3.24 5.83
C LEU A 73 -18.08 -2.02 6.54
N SER A 74 -19.37 -2.06 6.89
CA SER A 74 -19.95 -1.17 7.91
C SER A 74 -19.24 -1.36 9.26
N SER A 75 -19.31 -0.38 10.16
CA SER A 75 -18.69 -0.44 11.49
C SER A 75 -19.05 -1.70 12.29
N LYS A 76 -20.22 -2.30 12.05
CA LYS A 76 -20.65 -3.57 12.68
C LYS A 76 -19.93 -4.78 12.09
N GLN A 77 -19.72 -4.82 10.77
CA GLN A 77 -18.96 -5.90 10.12
C GLN A 77 -17.47 -5.88 10.51
N ARG A 78 -16.97 -4.71 10.96
CA ARG A 78 -15.62 -4.53 11.53
C ARG A 78 -15.40 -5.35 12.81
N LEU A 79 -16.42 -5.47 13.66
CA LEU A 79 -16.38 -6.27 14.90
C LEU A 79 -16.43 -7.77 14.59
N PHE A 80 -17.29 -8.18 13.65
CA PHE A 80 -17.40 -9.58 13.22
C PHE A 80 -16.14 -10.06 12.48
N HIS A 81 -15.45 -9.19 11.74
CA HIS A 81 -14.20 -9.54 11.05
C HIS A 81 -13.01 -9.69 12.03
N LEU A 82 -13.01 -8.97 13.14
CA LEU A 82 -12.05 -9.15 14.25
C LEU A 82 -12.18 -10.53 14.89
N VAL A 83 -13.40 -11.09 14.96
CA VAL A 83 -13.67 -12.43 15.51
C VAL A 83 -13.55 -13.52 14.43
N GLY A 84 -13.93 -13.22 13.18
CA GLY A 84 -13.93 -14.15 12.03
C GLY A 84 -12.60 -14.27 11.27
N THR A 85 -11.59 -13.43 11.57
CA THR A 85 -10.25 -13.48 10.94
C THR A 85 -9.46 -14.75 11.25
N ILE A 86 -9.98 -15.62 12.12
CA ILE A 86 -9.32 -16.89 12.44
C ILE A 86 -9.58 -17.95 11.35
N THR A 87 -10.65 -17.86 10.56
CA THR A 87 -11.11 -19.03 9.77
C THR A 87 -11.14 -18.90 8.24
N GLN A 88 -10.97 -17.72 7.62
CA GLN A 88 -10.81 -17.64 6.16
C GLN A 88 -9.80 -16.58 5.71
N ARG A 89 -8.53 -16.98 5.58
CA ARG A 89 -7.51 -16.21 4.85
C ARG A 89 -7.80 -16.28 3.35
N ASN A 90 -8.66 -15.40 2.85
CA ASN A 90 -8.85 -15.26 1.40
C ASN A 90 -7.72 -14.38 0.83
N ASN A 91 -6.78 -15.01 0.13
CA ASN A 91 -5.67 -14.34 -0.55
C ASN A 91 -6.06 -13.68 -1.88
N SER A 92 -7.35 -13.41 -2.12
CA SER A 92 -7.81 -12.80 -3.36
C SER A 92 -8.15 -11.33 -3.18
N LEU A 93 -7.82 -10.51 -4.17
CA LEU A 93 -8.29 -9.14 -4.33
C LEU A 93 -9.23 -9.08 -5.52
N THR A 94 -10.14 -8.12 -5.55
CA THR A 94 -11.02 -7.92 -6.72
C THR A 94 -10.31 -7.08 -7.77
N CYS A 95 -10.69 -7.19 -9.04
CA CYS A 95 -10.12 -6.35 -10.10
C CYS A 95 -10.21 -4.85 -9.77
N VAL A 96 -11.31 -4.43 -9.12
CA VAL A 96 -11.54 -3.05 -8.69
C VAL A 96 -10.54 -2.63 -7.60
N GLU A 97 -10.31 -3.49 -6.61
CA GLU A 97 -9.33 -3.22 -5.54
C GLU A 97 -7.92 -3.09 -6.12
N VAL A 98 -7.53 -3.98 -7.04
CA VAL A 98 -6.21 -3.91 -7.68
C VAL A 98 -6.09 -2.66 -8.55
N ALA A 99 -7.14 -2.28 -9.29
CA ALA A 99 -7.16 -1.06 -10.12
C ALA A 99 -7.10 0.21 -9.29
N TYR A 100 -7.79 0.22 -8.17
CA TYR A 100 -7.71 1.32 -7.22
C TYR A 100 -6.28 1.50 -6.71
N LEU A 101 -5.66 0.41 -6.24
CA LEU A 101 -4.30 0.44 -5.73
C LEU A 101 -3.31 0.91 -6.78
N TRP A 102 -3.39 0.35 -8.00
CA TRP A 102 -2.54 0.75 -9.11
C TRP A 102 -2.63 2.25 -9.41
N ARG A 103 -3.85 2.81 -9.51
CA ARG A 103 -4.05 4.26 -9.74
C ARG A 103 -3.53 5.13 -8.61
N ALA A 104 -3.69 4.68 -7.36
CA ALA A 104 -3.18 5.42 -6.20
C ALA A 104 -1.64 5.48 -6.25
N LEU A 105 -0.98 4.39 -6.62
CA LEU A 105 0.48 4.34 -6.79
C LEU A 105 0.96 5.20 -7.96
N GLU A 106 0.26 5.18 -9.09
CA GLU A 106 0.54 6.08 -10.21
C GLU A 106 0.37 7.56 -9.83
N THR A 107 -0.68 7.88 -9.08
CA THR A 107 -0.90 9.24 -8.59
C THR A 107 0.24 9.67 -7.68
N TYR A 108 0.70 8.78 -6.78
CA TYR A 108 1.82 9.04 -5.90
C TYR A 108 3.14 9.23 -6.67
N ARG A 109 3.40 8.42 -7.70
CA ARG A 109 4.54 8.59 -8.62
C ARG A 109 4.57 10.00 -9.22
N VAL A 110 3.43 10.46 -9.74
CA VAL A 110 3.31 11.82 -10.31
C VAL A 110 3.60 12.91 -9.28
N TYR A 111 3.26 12.73 -8.00
CA TYR A 111 3.61 13.68 -6.95
C TYR A 111 5.11 13.72 -6.67
N LEU A 112 5.79 12.57 -6.70
CA LEU A 112 7.25 12.53 -6.56
C LEU A 112 7.94 13.21 -7.74
N GLU A 113 7.47 12.98 -8.96
CA GLU A 113 8.04 13.59 -10.18
C GLU A 113 7.86 15.10 -10.25
N LYS A 114 6.66 15.58 -9.92
CA LYS A 114 6.37 17.02 -9.91
C LYS A 114 7.04 17.74 -8.75
N ALA A 115 7.40 17.00 -7.69
CA ALA A 115 8.05 17.50 -6.48
C ALA A 115 7.53 18.89 -6.03
N PRO A 116 6.22 18.99 -5.69
CA PRO A 116 5.63 20.27 -5.28
C PRO A 116 6.43 20.89 -4.13
N SER A 117 6.42 22.20 -3.96
CA SER A 117 7.23 22.83 -2.91
C SER A 117 6.80 22.46 -1.49
N THR A 118 5.55 22.01 -1.29
CA THR A 118 4.96 21.70 0.01
C THR A 118 4.00 20.50 -0.04
N TYR A 119 3.78 19.88 1.12
CA TYR A 119 2.78 18.83 1.32
C TYR A 119 1.36 19.39 1.14
N SER A 120 0.58 18.79 0.23
CA SER A 120 -0.74 19.31 -0.16
C SER A 120 -1.93 18.53 0.42
N ILE A 121 -3.11 19.16 0.46
CA ILE A 121 -4.37 18.49 0.84
C ILE A 121 -4.67 17.30 -0.08
N ALA A 122 -4.32 17.39 -1.36
CA ALA A 122 -4.56 16.32 -2.31
C ALA A 122 -3.66 15.11 -2.02
N LEU A 123 -2.41 15.35 -1.61
CA LEU A 123 -1.51 14.30 -1.14
C LEU A 123 -1.99 13.69 0.19
N GLU A 124 -2.59 14.49 1.07
CA GLU A 124 -3.20 13.96 2.30
C GLU A 124 -4.36 13.01 2.02
N LYS A 125 -5.21 13.36 1.06
CA LYS A 125 -6.28 12.48 0.60
C LYS A 125 -5.70 11.17 0.06
N LEU A 126 -4.63 11.24 -0.73
CA LEU A 126 -3.95 10.05 -1.26
C LEU A 126 -3.38 9.17 -0.14
N ARG A 127 -2.72 9.74 0.86
CA ARG A 127 -2.22 9.01 2.03
C ARG A 127 -3.36 8.26 2.74
N LEU A 128 -4.47 8.96 3.03
CA LEU A 128 -5.64 8.36 3.68
C LEU A 128 -6.25 7.21 2.85
N GLN A 129 -6.24 7.34 1.52
CA GLN A 129 -6.69 6.29 0.61
C GLN A 129 -5.80 5.04 0.67
N LEU A 130 -4.48 5.22 0.60
CA LEU A 130 -3.50 4.11 0.71
C LEU A 130 -3.58 3.44 2.09
N ALA A 131 -3.67 4.24 3.15
CA ALA A 131 -3.86 3.77 4.51
C ALA A 131 -5.15 2.94 4.62
N HIS A 132 -6.28 3.46 4.14
CA HIS A 132 -7.55 2.77 4.16
C HIS A 132 -7.46 1.43 3.43
N PHE A 133 -6.86 1.41 2.23
CA PHE A 133 -6.66 0.19 1.47
C PHE A 133 -5.85 -0.84 2.27
N CYS A 134 -4.74 -0.43 2.87
CA CYS A 134 -3.90 -1.30 3.69
C CYS A 134 -4.67 -1.90 4.86
N TYR A 135 -5.30 -1.07 5.70
CA TYR A 135 -5.98 -1.50 6.92
C TYR A 135 -7.25 -2.33 6.65
N ARG A 136 -7.98 -2.02 5.58
CA ARG A 136 -9.34 -2.55 5.37
C ARG A 136 -9.38 -3.72 4.41
N ILE A 137 -8.38 -3.85 3.55
CA ILE A 137 -8.37 -4.83 2.47
C ILE A 137 -7.20 -5.79 2.62
N LEU A 138 -5.99 -5.29 2.85
CA LEU A 138 -4.81 -6.15 2.97
C LEU A 138 -4.69 -6.76 4.37
N GLU A 139 -4.64 -5.97 5.43
CA GLU A 139 -4.40 -6.44 6.80
C GLU A 139 -5.36 -7.54 7.30
N PRO A 140 -6.66 -7.55 6.96
CA PRO A 140 -7.54 -8.64 7.34
C PRO A 140 -7.17 -9.99 6.72
N LYS A 141 -6.34 -10.00 5.66
CA LYS A 141 -5.83 -11.19 4.98
C LYS A 141 -4.50 -11.68 5.58
N LEU A 142 -3.87 -10.89 6.45
CA LEU A 142 -2.62 -11.22 7.12
C LEU A 142 -2.89 -11.86 8.49
N SER A 143 -1.98 -12.72 8.94
CA SER A 143 -1.95 -13.20 10.31
C SER A 143 -1.57 -12.07 11.30
N PRO A 144 -1.91 -12.18 12.59
CA PRO A 144 -1.47 -11.22 13.61
C PRO A 144 0.06 -11.09 13.72
N ARG A 145 0.82 -12.12 13.36
CA ARG A 145 2.29 -12.07 13.34
C ARG A 145 2.77 -11.24 12.16
N GLU A 146 2.23 -11.47 10.96
CA GLU A 146 2.58 -10.70 9.76
C GLU A 146 2.19 -9.23 9.91
N ARG A 147 1.00 -8.92 10.44
CA ARG A 147 0.60 -7.52 10.72
C ARG A 147 1.60 -6.83 11.65
N ARG A 148 1.98 -7.47 12.76
CA ARG A 148 3.00 -6.93 13.67
C ARG A 148 4.35 -6.76 12.97
N HIS A 149 4.68 -7.64 12.03
CA HIS A 149 5.91 -7.58 11.27
C HIS A 149 5.91 -6.39 10.29
N THR A 150 4.84 -6.22 9.51
CA THR A 150 4.70 -5.08 8.57
C THR A 150 4.58 -3.72 9.28
N MET A 151 4.07 -3.69 10.51
CA MET A 151 4.03 -2.46 11.33
C MET A 151 5.41 -1.93 11.74
N ARG A 152 6.45 -2.76 11.70
CA ARG A 152 7.82 -2.37 12.08
C ARG A 152 8.63 -1.82 10.91
N ILE A 153 8.00 -1.60 9.76
CA ILE A 153 8.68 -1.10 8.57
C ILE A 153 9.34 0.26 8.85
N GLU A 154 10.60 0.38 8.44
CA GLU A 154 11.29 1.65 8.40
C GLU A 154 10.57 2.59 7.44
N HIS A 155 10.47 3.86 7.84
CA HIS A 155 9.79 4.93 7.12
C HIS A 155 10.52 6.26 7.34
N TYR A 156 10.17 7.28 6.56
CA TYR A 156 10.78 8.60 6.67
C TYR A 156 10.71 9.14 8.10
N LEU A 157 11.83 9.64 8.62
CA LEU A 157 11.99 10.10 10.02
C LEU A 157 11.66 9.04 11.09
N SER A 158 11.93 7.76 10.79
CA SER A 158 11.88 6.71 11.82
C SER A 158 12.84 7.03 12.96
N ALA A 159 12.36 6.89 14.20
CA ALA A 159 13.18 7.18 15.36
C ALA A 159 14.27 6.11 15.56
N HIS A 160 15.52 6.54 15.75
CA HIS A 160 16.68 5.64 15.86
C HIS A 160 16.63 4.63 17.01
N HIS A 161 15.78 4.85 18.02
CA HIS A 161 15.64 3.96 19.17
C HIS A 161 14.57 2.87 18.99
N LEU A 162 13.85 2.86 17.87
CA LEU A 162 12.87 1.84 17.54
C LEU A 162 13.47 0.80 16.62
N GLU A 163 13.27 -0.48 16.93
CA GLU A 163 13.73 -1.59 16.09
C GLU A 163 12.86 -1.71 14.82
N THR A 164 13.28 -1.02 13.76
CA THR A 164 12.63 -1.06 12.45
C THR A 164 13.17 -2.16 11.54
N LEU A 165 12.42 -2.47 10.50
CA LEU A 165 12.78 -3.43 9.46
C LEU A 165 12.89 -2.70 8.12
N PRO A 166 13.95 -2.93 7.33
CA PRO A 166 14.07 -2.30 6.01
C PRO A 166 12.96 -2.79 5.07
N LEU A 167 12.55 -1.93 4.13
CA LEU A 167 11.51 -2.26 3.16
C LEU A 167 11.95 -3.29 2.11
N HIS A 168 13.19 -3.19 1.65
CA HIS A 168 13.72 -3.98 0.52
C HIS A 168 13.47 -5.50 0.63
N PRO A 169 13.72 -6.17 1.77
CA PRO A 169 13.46 -7.61 1.89
C PRO A 169 11.99 -8.02 1.66
N PHE A 170 11.03 -7.15 1.98
CA PHE A 170 9.62 -7.45 1.74
C PHE A 170 9.28 -7.45 0.25
N VAL A 171 9.83 -6.48 -0.49
CA VAL A 171 9.45 -6.20 -1.87
C VAL A 171 10.34 -6.88 -2.91
N ALA A 172 11.43 -7.53 -2.49
CA ALA A 172 12.28 -8.34 -3.38
C ALA A 172 11.44 -9.35 -4.22
N CYS A 173 10.45 -10.00 -3.59
CA CYS A 173 9.57 -10.94 -4.28
C CYS A 173 8.64 -10.31 -5.35
N LEU A 174 8.47 -8.98 -5.32
CA LEU A 174 7.70 -8.22 -6.30
C LEU A 174 8.58 -7.80 -7.49
N GLN A 175 9.88 -7.57 -7.25
CA GLN A 175 10.86 -7.16 -8.24
C GLN A 175 11.29 -8.31 -9.16
N GLU A 176 11.58 -9.49 -8.59
CA GLU A 176 11.99 -10.69 -9.33
C GLU A 176 10.93 -11.23 -10.32
N ARG A 177 9.68 -10.79 -10.17
CA ARG A 177 8.53 -11.28 -10.96
C ARG A 177 7.99 -10.25 -11.96
N ALA A 178 8.62 -9.08 -12.03
CA ALA A 178 8.30 -8.01 -12.98
C ALA A 178 9.33 -7.94 -14.14
N SER A 179 10.39 -8.76 -14.08
CA SER A 179 11.41 -8.96 -15.13
C SER A 179 11.04 -10.16 -15.98
#